data_AF-A0A2N2ZB74-F1
#
_entry.id   AF-A0A2N2ZB74-F1
#
_cell.length_a   1.000
_cell.length_b   1.000
_cell.length_c   1.000
_cell.angle_alpha   90.00
_cell.angle_beta   90.00
_cell.angle_gamma   90.00
#
_symmetry.space_group_name_H-M   'P 1'
#
loop_
_entity.id
_entity.type
_entity.pdbx_description
1 polymer ?
#
loop_
_entity_poly.entity_id
_entity_poly.type
_entity_poly.pdbx_seq_one_letter_code
_entity_poly.pdbx_strand_id
1 'polypeptide(L)' 'VKVLFRQIAGFLARRIICYSKAGDEAKQGQQMGFIKFGSRVDLFLPLNSVIKVELNQKVVGTQTGLAVIPKA' A
#
# COMPACT_ATOMS: atom_id res chain seq x y z
N VAL A 1 -6.06 -14.11 2.25
CA VAL A 1 -5.10 -13.44 3.18
C VAL A 1 -5.57 -12.01 3.40
N LYS A 2 -5.47 -11.47 4.62
CA LYS A 2 -5.86 -10.08 4.91
C LYS A 2 -4.62 -9.18 4.91
N VAL A 3 -4.71 -8.03 4.26
CA VAL A 3 -3.71 -6.96 4.25
C VAL A 3 -4.44 -5.66 4.51
N LEU A 4 -3.86 -4.79 5.33
CA LEU A 4 -4.37 -3.45 5.57
C LEU A 4 -3.31 -2.46 5.11
N PHE A 5 -3.75 -1.35 4.52
CA PHE A 5 -2.89 -0.21 4.26
C PHE A 5 -3.56 1.06 4.78
N ARG A 6 -2.73 2.00 5.22
CA ARG A 6 -3.18 3.32 5.67
C ARG A 6 -2.50 4.38 4.82
N GLN A 7 -3.32 5.15 4.10
CA GLN A 7 -2.86 6.32 3.40
C GLN A 7 -2.78 7.48 4.40
N ILE A 8 -1.64 8.17 4.44
CA ILE A 8 -1.40 9.32 5.31
C ILE A 8 -1.02 10.47 4.39
N ALA A 9 -1.75 11.57 4.45
CA ALA A 9 -1.43 12.77 3.71
C ALA A 9 -1.03 13.90 4.67
N GLY A 10 -0.03 14.67 4.28
CA GLY A 10 0.44 15.82 5.05
C GLY A 10 -0.55 16.98 5.03
N PHE A 11 -0.32 17.95 5.92
CA PHE A 11 -1.15 19.16 6.04
C PHE A 11 -1.35 19.93 4.73
N LEU A 12 -0.33 19.95 3.85
CA LEU A 12 -0.40 20.56 2.52
C LEU A 12 -1.13 19.68 1.50
N ALA A 13 -0.99 18.36 1.61
CA ALA A 13 -1.62 17.34 0.78
C ALA A 13 -3.05 17.04 1.26
N ARG A 14 -3.98 17.99 1.15
CA ARG A 14 -5.29 17.94 1.83
C ARG A 14 -6.30 16.88 1.34
N ARG A 15 -5.94 15.95 0.44
CA ARG A 15 -6.92 15.03 -0.17
C ARG A 15 -6.33 13.63 -0.43
N ILE A 16 -6.72 12.69 0.43
CA ILE A 16 -6.70 11.26 0.12
C ILE A 16 -7.99 10.93 -0.62
N ILE A 17 -7.89 10.22 -1.74
CA ILE A 17 -9.04 9.67 -2.46
C ILE A 17 -8.96 8.16 -2.38
N CYS A 18 -10.00 7.52 -1.86
CA CYS A 18 -10.15 6.07 -1.89
C CYS A 18 -11.13 5.72 -3.01
N TYR A 19 -10.71 4.88 -3.96
CA TYR A 19 -11.58 4.43 -5.04
C TYR A 19 -12.35 3.16 -4.67
N SER A 20 -11.76 2.32 -3.80
CA SER A 20 -12.34 1.06 -3.37
C SER A 20 -13.60 1.24 -2.55
N LYS A 21 -14.60 0.40 -2.81
CA LYS A 21 -15.85 0.25 -2.06
C LYS A 21 -15.91 -1.11 -1.38
N ALA A 22 -16.79 -1.23 -0.39
CA ALA A 22 -17.04 -2.50 0.25
C ALA A 22 -17.60 -3.51 -0.77
N GLY A 23 -16.99 -4.70 -0.82
CA GLY A 23 -17.34 -5.75 -1.78
C GLY A 23 -16.48 -5.76 -3.05
N ASP A 24 -15.65 -4.74 -3.30
CA ASP A 24 -14.74 -4.73 -4.44
C ASP A 24 -13.66 -5.81 -4.30
N GLU A 25 -13.29 -6.44 -5.43
CA GLU A 25 -12.16 -7.36 -5.49
C GLU A 25 -10.83 -6.61 -5.47
N ALA A 26 -9.95 -6.99 -4.54
CA ALA A 26 -8.62 -6.43 -4.44
C ALA A 26 -7.63 -7.18 -5.34
N LYS A 27 -7.19 -6.56 -6.44
CA LYS A 27 -6.16 -7.11 -7.32
C LYS A 27 -4.80 -6.43 -7.08
N GLN A 28 -3.75 -7.23 -6.94
CA GLN A 28 -2.39 -6.71 -6.79
C GLN A 28 -2.00 -5.87 -8.01
N GLY A 29 -1.38 -4.71 -7.76
CA GLY A 29 -0.95 -3.77 -8.80
C GLY A 29 -2.04 -2.82 -9.31
N GLN A 30 -3.30 -3.00 -8.89
CA GLN A 30 -4.38 -2.08 -9.23
C GLN A 30 -4.32 -0.80 -8.37
N GLN A 31 -4.81 0.31 -8.91
CA GLN A 31 -4.97 1.55 -8.16
C GLN A 31 -6.11 1.43 -7.14
N MET A 32 -5.77 1.56 -5.85
CA MET A 32 -6.75 1.58 -4.75
C MET A 32 -7.22 2.99 -4.39
N GLY A 33 -6.47 4.00 -4.79
CA GLY A 33 -6.68 5.38 -4.39
C GLY A 33 -5.58 6.29 -4.86
N PHE A 34 -5.61 7.53 -4.38
CA PHE A 34 -4.64 8.55 -4.71
C PHE A 34 -4.39 9.49 -3.54
N ILE A 35 -3.11 9.70 -3.20
CA ILE A 35 -2.69 10.73 -2.27
C ILE A 35 -2.19 11.92 -3.09
N LYS A 36 -2.93 13.02 -3.11
CA LYS A 36 -2.54 14.20 -3.89
C LYS A 36 -1.21 14.77 -3.36
N PHE A 37 -0.31 15.13 -4.27
CA PHE A 37 1.04 15.67 -3.99
C PHE A 37 2.01 14.72 -3.30
N GLY A 38 1.68 13.42 -3.23
CA GLY A 38 2.56 12.41 -2.64
C GLY A 38 2.67 12.56 -1.12
N SER A 39 2.71 11.44 -0.43
CA SER A 39 2.96 11.43 1.01
C SER A 39 3.42 10.04 1.45
N ARG A 40 2.73 9.41 2.41
CA ARG A 40 3.14 8.14 3.01
C ARG A 40 2.01 7.11 2.96
N VAL A 41 2.40 5.86 2.79
CA VAL A 41 1.51 4.70 3.01
C VAL A 41 2.15 3.80 4.04
N ASP A 42 1.40 3.43 5.07
CA ASP A 42 1.77 2.33 5.97
C ASP A 42 1.14 1.04 5.47
N LEU A 43 1.92 -0.05 5.47
CA LEU A 43 1.44 -1.39 5.13
C LEU A 43 1.47 -2.27 6.37
N PHE A 44 0.35 -2.94 6.62
CA PHE A 44 0.18 -3.90 7.69
C PHE A 44 0.02 -5.27 7.07
N LEU A 45 1.03 -6.10 7.25
CA LEU A 45 1.14 -7.43 6.66
C LEU A 45 0.96 -8.50 7.75
N PRO A 46 0.55 -9.73 7.39
CA PRO A 46 0.62 -10.87 8.29
C PRO A 46 2.01 -11.05 8.91
N LEU A 47 2.08 -11.51 10.15
CA LEU A 47 3.34 -11.61 10.92
C LEU A 47 4.41 -12.50 10.26
N ASN A 48 4.00 -13.49 9.49
CA ASN A 48 4.84 -14.42 8.74
C ASN A 48 5.15 -13.96 7.31
N SER A 49 4.93 -12.68 6.98
CA SER A 49 5.32 -12.13 5.68
C SER A 49 6.84 -11.95 5.61
N VAL A 50 7.42 -12.26 4.45
CA VAL A 50 8.85 -12.07 4.18
C VAL A 50 9.04 -10.72 3.49
N ILE A 51 9.68 -9.78 4.18
CA ILE A 51 9.99 -8.45 3.62
C ILE A 51 11.06 -8.59 2.52
N LYS A 52 10.88 -7.87 1.41
CA LYS A 52 11.73 -7.92 0.21
C LYS A 52 12.45 -6.60 -0.09
N VAL A 53 12.36 -5.64 0.83
CA VAL A 53 12.98 -4.33 0.74
C VAL A 53 13.76 -3.99 1.99
N GLU A 54 14.74 -3.11 1.83
CA GLU A 54 15.61 -2.62 2.90
C GLU A 54 15.24 -1.20 3.30
N LEU A 55 15.71 -0.79 4.49
CA LEU A 55 15.55 0.58 4.95
C LEU A 55 16.24 1.55 3.97
N ASN A 56 15.58 2.66 3.64
CA ASN A 56 16.02 3.68 2.68
C ASN A 56 16.14 3.21 1.21
N GLN A 57 15.72 1.98 0.89
CA GLN A 57 15.67 1.54 -0.50
C GLN A 57 14.67 2.38 -1.30
N LYS A 58 15.10 2.90 -2.46
CA LYS A 58 14.18 3.54 -3.41
C LYS A 58 13.28 2.48 -4.04
N VAL A 59 11.98 2.71 -3.98
CA VAL A 59 10.95 1.82 -4.53
C VAL A 59 10.14 2.54 -5.60
N VAL A 60 9.66 1.77 -6.58
CA VAL A 60 8.76 2.25 -7.63
C VAL A 60 7.43 1.52 -7.48
N GLY A 61 6.33 2.28 -7.42
CA GLY A 61 4.98 1.73 -7.35
C GLY A 61 4.72 0.74 -8.49
N THR A 62 3.93 -0.30 -8.21
CA THR A 62 3.60 -1.42 -9.12
C THR A 62 4.78 -2.22 -9.69
N GLN A 63 6.04 -1.86 -9.43
CA GLN A 63 7.23 -2.55 -9.92
C GLN A 63 8.04 -3.20 -8.80
N THR A 64 8.32 -2.46 -7.73
CA THR A 64 9.11 -2.98 -6.61
C THR A 64 8.22 -3.79 -5.66
N GLY A 65 8.49 -5.09 -5.54
CA GLY A 65 7.81 -5.96 -4.58
C GLY A 65 8.26 -5.66 -3.15
N LEU A 66 7.33 -5.32 -2.27
CA LEU A 66 7.64 -4.94 -0.88
C LEU A 66 7.77 -6.14 0.06
N ALA A 67 6.94 -7.17 -0.13
CA ALA A 67 6.95 -8.38 0.69
C ALA A 67 6.27 -9.54 -0.04
N VAL A 68 6.59 -10.77 0.39
CA VAL A 68 5.83 -11.98 0.07
C VAL A 68 4.95 -12.31 1.28
N ILE A 69 3.64 -12.32 1.07
CA ILE A 69 2.66 -12.73 2.09
C ILE A 69 2.49 -14.25 2.08
N PRO A 70 2.19 -14.88 3.22
CA PRO A 70 1.87 -16.31 3.26
C PRO A 70 0.67 -16.63 2.35
N LYS A 71 0.66 -17.80 1.73
CA LYS A 71 -0.58 -18.32 1.14
C LYS A 71 -1.50 -18.75 2.29
N ALA A 72 -2.78 -18.39 2.19
CA ALA A 72 -3.81 -18.87 3.10
C ALA A 72 -4.06 -20.36 2.85
#